data_AF-A0A6G2KC54-F1
#
_entry.id   AF-A0A6G2KC54-F1
#
_cell.length_a   1.000
_cell.length_b   1.000
_cell.length_c   1.000
_cell.angle_alpha   90.00
_cell.angle_beta   90.00
_cell.angle_gamma   90.00
#
_symmetry.space_group_name_H-M   'P 1'
#
loop_
_entity.id
_entity.type
_entity.pdbx_description
1 polymer ?
#
loop_
_entity_poly.entity_id
_entity_poly.type
_entity_poly.pdbx_seq_one_letter_code
_entity_poly.pdbx_strand_id
1 'polypeptide(L)'
;MSQDNTLAWSAGTALQWSDFEAEPHPGLYQDAKAIIRYNCTWNVESHDIDDTLSFSIRNIRLNTLFVKNLSWARINMVDECLLNHMQGCFDLAECLRPDMESALTQKFEYNLYPVRGGTMEEQTQNSMHDSRVVLGALQQIHDTLDAKIAQYQTDTRYGENESGQAVYDQRFSKIK
;
A
#
# COMPACT_ATOMS: atom_id res chain seq x y z
N MET A 1 -20.52 -2.22 -13.77
CA MET A 1 -19.64 -1.13 -14.22
C MET A 1 -18.76 -0.77 -13.04
N SER A 2 -17.59 -1.41 -12.95
CA SER A 2 -16.66 -1.21 -11.84
C SER A 2 -15.84 0.04 -12.16
N GLN A 3 -16.33 1.21 -11.77
CA GLN A 3 -15.46 2.39 -11.74
C GLN A 3 -14.29 2.07 -10.82
N ASP A 4 -13.06 2.30 -11.30
CA ASP A 4 -11.83 2.03 -10.56
C ASP A 4 -11.87 2.80 -9.24
N ASN A 5 -12.22 2.10 -8.16
CA ASN A 5 -12.37 2.60 -6.80
C ASN A 5 -11.01 2.94 -6.14
N THR A 6 -9.93 2.87 -6.93
CA THR A 6 -8.58 3.14 -6.47
C THR A 6 -7.85 4.03 -7.44
N LEU A 7 -7.00 4.91 -6.91
CA LEU A 7 -6.03 5.66 -7.69
C LEU A 7 -4.64 5.11 -7.42
N ALA A 8 -3.89 4.80 -8.47
CA ALA A 8 -2.48 4.47 -8.34
C ALA A 8 -1.65 5.75 -8.20
N TRP A 9 -0.64 5.70 -7.33
CA TRP A 9 0.27 6.81 -7.16
C TRP A 9 1.12 6.98 -8.44
N SER A 10 1.33 8.23 -8.83
CA SER A 10 2.32 8.63 -9.81
C SER A 10 2.75 10.07 -9.50
N ALA A 11 3.90 10.51 -10.01
CA ALA A 11 4.38 11.88 -9.80
C ALA A 11 3.39 12.96 -10.28
N GLY A 12 2.53 12.63 -11.25
CA GLY A 12 1.47 13.52 -11.75
C GLY A 12 0.10 13.32 -11.11
N THR A 13 -0.07 12.33 -10.22
CA THR A 13 -1.35 12.05 -9.56
C THR A 13 -1.57 13.07 -8.44
N ALA A 14 -2.62 13.88 -8.56
CA ALA A 14 -3.07 14.79 -7.51
C ALA A 14 -4.48 14.40 -7.07
N LEU A 15 -4.67 14.15 -5.77
CA LEU A 15 -5.98 13.89 -5.19
C LEU A 15 -6.90 15.11 -5.39
N GLN A 16 -8.16 14.84 -5.62
CA GLN A 16 -9.24 15.81 -5.68
C GLN A 16 -10.27 15.48 -4.61
N TRP A 17 -11.03 16.47 -4.13
CA TRP A 17 -12.09 16.20 -3.16
C TRP A 17 -13.15 15.22 -3.67
N SER A 18 -13.36 15.15 -4.99
CA SER A 18 -14.24 14.16 -5.63
C SER A 18 -13.75 12.71 -5.49
N ASP A 19 -12.49 12.48 -5.08
CA ASP A 19 -11.95 11.13 -4.86
C ASP A 19 -12.32 10.57 -3.48
N PHE A 20 -12.83 11.40 -2.56
CA PHE A 20 -13.23 11.00 -1.22
C PHE A 20 -14.71 10.64 -1.21
N GLU A 21 -15.01 9.37 -1.50
CA GLU A 21 -16.37 8.91 -1.79
C GLU A 21 -17.09 8.33 -0.56
N ALA A 22 -16.39 8.10 0.55
CA ALA A 22 -16.98 7.54 1.76
C ALA A 22 -17.65 8.61 2.63
N GLU A 23 -18.63 8.19 3.43
CA GLU A 23 -19.31 9.08 4.37
C GLU A 23 -18.39 9.50 5.53
N PRO A 24 -18.37 10.79 5.89
CA PRO A 24 -17.56 11.28 7.00
C PRO A 24 -18.06 10.76 8.34
N HIS A 25 -17.13 10.47 9.26
CA HIS A 25 -17.47 9.98 10.59
C HIS A 25 -17.69 11.16 11.55
N PRO A 26 -18.94 11.45 11.97
CA PRO A 26 -19.26 12.70 12.65
C PRO A 26 -18.58 12.87 14.02
N GLY A 27 -18.12 11.78 14.65
CA GLY A 27 -17.51 11.80 15.99
C GLY A 27 -15.98 11.88 16.05
N LEU A 28 -15.28 12.00 14.91
CA LEU A 28 -13.82 12.08 14.91
C LEU A 28 -13.34 13.54 14.87
N TYR A 29 -12.22 13.82 15.55
CA TYR A 29 -11.53 15.12 15.53
C TYR A 29 -11.08 15.52 14.11
N GLN A 30 -10.77 14.53 13.28
CA GLN A 30 -10.22 14.72 11.93
C GLN A 30 -11.30 15.24 10.98
N ASP A 31 -10.94 16.16 10.10
CA ASP A 31 -11.82 16.69 9.06
C ASP A 31 -11.80 15.87 7.76
N ALA A 32 -10.73 15.09 7.55
CA ALA A 32 -10.63 14.15 6.44
C ALA A 32 -9.81 12.91 6.83
N LYS A 33 -9.96 11.85 6.05
CA LYS A 33 -9.18 10.61 6.17
C LYS A 33 -8.92 10.02 4.79
N ALA A 34 -7.64 9.89 4.44
CA ALA A 34 -7.18 9.14 3.28
C ALA A 34 -6.86 7.68 3.66
N ILE A 35 -7.43 6.73 2.93
CA ILE A 35 -7.12 5.30 3.08
C ILE A 35 -6.17 4.90 1.96
N ILE A 36 -4.94 4.55 2.35
CA ILE A 36 -3.88 4.12 1.43
C ILE A 36 -3.58 2.64 1.66
N ARG A 37 -3.43 1.87 0.58
CA ARG A 37 -3.08 0.45 0.63
C ARG A 37 -2.01 0.15 -0.41
N TYR A 38 -1.19 -0.87 -0.15
CA TYR A 38 -0.36 -1.44 -1.20
C TYR A 38 -1.07 -2.60 -1.88
N ASN A 39 -1.08 -2.56 -3.21
CA ASN A 39 -1.27 -3.77 -4.01
C ASN A 39 0.08 -4.46 -4.20
N CYS A 40 0.10 -5.79 -4.18
CA CYS A 40 1.32 -6.59 -4.26
C CYS A 40 1.20 -7.62 -5.38
N THR A 41 2.19 -7.66 -6.26
CA THR A 41 2.32 -8.67 -7.32
C THR A 41 3.61 -9.42 -7.18
N TRP A 42 3.63 -10.70 -7.55
CA TRP A 42 4.81 -11.54 -7.56
C TRP A 42 4.69 -12.62 -8.62
N ASN A 43 5.82 -13.20 -9.00
CA ASN A 43 5.92 -14.35 -9.88
C ASN A 43 6.15 -15.62 -9.04
N VAL A 44 5.60 -16.73 -9.51
CA VAL A 44 5.89 -18.06 -8.98
C VAL A 44 6.68 -18.81 -10.05
N GLU A 45 7.89 -19.24 -9.69
CA GLU A 45 8.75 -20.04 -10.56
C GLU A 45 8.90 -21.44 -9.98
N SER A 46 8.70 -22.46 -10.81
CA SER A 46 8.87 -23.85 -10.43
C SER A 46 10.28 -24.32 -10.76
N HIS A 47 10.84 -25.15 -9.87
CA HIS A 47 12.18 -25.72 -9.97
C HIS A 47 12.09 -27.22 -9.74
N ASP A 48 12.74 -28.00 -10.61
CA ASP A 48 12.94 -29.43 -10.40
C ASP A 48 14.37 -29.64 -9.89
N ILE A 49 14.50 -29.99 -8.61
CA ILE A 49 15.78 -30.16 -7.93
C ILE A 49 15.76 -31.54 -7.27
N ASP A 50 16.67 -32.42 -7.69
CA ASP A 50 16.84 -33.78 -7.14
C ASP A 50 15.52 -34.57 -7.05
N ASP A 51 14.77 -34.62 -8.17
CA ASP A 51 13.44 -35.26 -8.31
C ASP A 51 12.37 -34.72 -7.34
N THR A 52 12.60 -33.55 -6.74
CA THR A 52 11.67 -32.86 -5.85
C THR A 52 11.25 -31.52 -6.45
N LEU A 53 9.98 -31.44 -6.85
CA LEU A 53 9.43 -30.18 -7.35
C LEU A 53 9.30 -29.16 -6.21
N SER A 54 9.95 -28.02 -6.41
CA SER A 54 9.93 -26.87 -5.52
C SER A 54 9.45 -25.64 -6.27
N PHE A 55 9.06 -24.59 -5.55
CA PHE A 55 8.78 -23.29 -6.14
C PHE A 55 9.50 -22.17 -5.39
N SER A 56 9.75 -21.07 -6.09
CA SER A 56 10.25 -19.82 -5.51
C SER A 56 9.33 -18.67 -5.86
N ILE A 57 9.28 -17.68 -4.98
CA ILE A 57 8.58 -16.42 -5.20
C ILE A 57 9.60 -15.40 -5.70
N ARG A 58 9.28 -14.66 -6.76
CA ARG A 58 10.19 -13.68 -7.39
C ARG A 58 9.47 -12.40 -7.76
N ASN A 59 10.23 -11.35 -8.04
CA ASN A 59 9.75 -10.08 -8.57
C ASN A 59 8.60 -9.51 -7.73
N ILE A 60 8.76 -9.51 -6.41
CA ILE A 60 7.77 -8.88 -5.53
C ILE A 60 7.77 -7.38 -5.82
N ARG A 61 6.60 -6.86 -6.21
CA ARG A 61 6.38 -5.44 -6.49
C ARG A 61 5.21 -4.92 -5.70
N LEU A 62 5.40 -3.77 -5.08
CA LEU A 62 4.32 -3.01 -4.45
C LEU A 62 3.90 -1.85 -5.36
N ASN A 63 2.61 -1.54 -5.33
CA ASN A 63 2.04 -0.33 -5.92
C ASN A 63 1.22 0.39 -4.86
N THR A 64 1.46 1.69 -4.70
CA THR A 64 0.74 2.52 -3.72
C THR A 64 -0.62 2.93 -4.30
N LEU A 65 -1.69 2.60 -3.59
CA LEU A 65 -3.07 2.87 -4.00
C LEU A 65 -3.80 3.72 -2.97
N PHE A 66 -4.47 4.78 -3.43
CA PHE A 66 -5.50 5.48 -2.68
C PHE A 66 -6.85 4.81 -2.89
N VAL A 67 -7.63 4.55 -1.83
CA VAL A 67 -8.91 3.83 -1.90
C VAL A 67 -10.07 4.80 -1.69
N LYS A 68 -10.81 5.09 -2.77
CA LYS A 68 -11.81 6.18 -2.81
C LYS A 68 -12.98 5.95 -1.86
N ASN A 69 -13.67 4.82 -1.99
CA ASN A 69 -14.86 4.48 -1.19
C ASN A 69 -14.60 4.19 0.30
N LEU A 70 -13.34 4.23 0.75
CA LEU A 70 -12.99 4.15 2.17
C LEU A 70 -12.45 5.49 2.70
N SER A 71 -12.11 6.41 1.81
CA SER A 71 -11.61 7.74 2.13
C SER A 71 -12.75 8.73 2.20
N TRP A 72 -12.73 9.65 3.16
CA TRP A 72 -13.80 10.61 3.38
C TRP A 72 -13.25 11.99 3.77
N ALA A 73 -14.05 13.02 3.54
CA ALA A 73 -13.80 14.37 4.01
C ALA A 73 -15.12 15.05 4.43
N ARG A 74 -15.07 15.91 5.44
CA ARG A 74 -16.22 16.73 5.83
C ARG A 74 -16.36 17.87 4.83
N ILE A 75 -17.44 17.84 4.04
CA ILE A 75 -17.70 18.81 2.97
C ILE A 75 -17.57 20.28 3.41
N ASN A 76 -17.90 20.61 4.66
CA ASN A 76 -17.82 21.99 5.16
C ASN A 76 -16.41 22.42 5.61
N MET A 77 -15.43 21.51 5.61
CA MET A 77 -14.06 21.72 6.06
C MET A 77 -13.04 21.46 4.94
N VAL A 78 -13.50 21.22 3.70
CA VAL A 78 -12.61 20.96 2.56
C VAL A 78 -11.95 22.27 2.10
N ASP A 79 -10.62 22.28 2.08
CA ASP A 79 -9.83 23.37 1.51
C ASP A 79 -8.55 22.83 0.84
N GLU A 80 -7.76 23.69 0.19
CA GLU A 80 -6.54 23.25 -0.50
C GLU A 80 -5.44 22.80 0.47
N CYS A 81 -5.37 23.38 1.67
CA CYS A 81 -4.36 23.03 2.67
C CYS A 81 -4.60 21.60 3.20
N LEU A 82 -5.85 21.27 3.55
CA LEU A 82 -6.25 19.94 3.99
C LEU A 82 -6.10 18.92 2.86
N LEU A 83 -6.41 19.30 1.61
CA LEU A 83 -6.22 18.42 0.46
C LEU A 83 -4.74 18.09 0.25
N ASN A 84 -3.87 19.10 0.32
CA ASN A 84 -2.42 18.92 0.25
C ASN A 84 -1.91 18.04 1.41
N HIS A 85 -2.46 18.22 2.61
CA HIS A 85 -2.13 17.38 3.75
C HIS A 85 -2.53 15.91 3.52
N MET A 86 -3.72 15.66 2.95
CA MET A 86 -4.19 14.32 2.58
C MET A 86 -3.37 13.71 1.43
N GLN A 87 -2.97 14.49 0.43
CA GLN A 87 -2.00 14.09 -0.59
C GLN A 87 -0.69 13.63 0.06
N GLY A 88 -0.26 14.31 1.13
CA GLY A 88 0.91 13.90 1.91
C GLY A 88 0.80 12.50 2.52
N CYS A 89 -0.39 11.99 2.84
CA CYS A 89 -0.55 10.58 3.24
C CYS A 89 -0.23 9.62 2.09
N PHE A 90 -0.63 9.98 0.88
CA PHE A 90 -0.39 9.18 -0.32
C PHE A 90 1.09 9.22 -0.73
N ASP A 91 1.70 10.40 -0.68
CA ASP A 91 3.13 10.63 -0.93
C ASP A 91 4.01 9.94 0.13
N LEU A 92 3.58 9.93 1.40
CA LEU A 92 4.27 9.22 2.47
C LEU A 92 4.31 7.72 2.22
N ALA A 93 3.19 7.13 1.79
CA ALA A 93 3.13 5.72 1.45
C ALA A 93 4.10 5.42 0.29
N GLU A 94 4.09 6.22 -0.78
CA GLU A 94 5.06 6.01 -1.87
C GLU A 94 6.52 6.14 -1.40
N CYS A 95 6.82 7.11 -0.53
CA CYS A 95 8.16 7.24 0.06
C CYS A 95 8.61 6.01 0.86
N LEU A 96 7.67 5.28 1.47
CA LEU A 96 7.93 4.08 2.26
C LEU A 96 7.93 2.81 1.41
N ARG A 97 7.31 2.84 0.23
CA ARG A 97 7.12 1.68 -0.65
C ARG A 97 8.41 0.91 -0.93
N PRO A 98 9.57 1.53 -1.25
CA PRO A 98 10.80 0.78 -1.52
C PRO A 98 11.28 -0.03 -0.31
N ASP A 99 11.19 0.53 0.90
CA ASP A 99 11.58 -0.16 2.13
C ASP A 99 10.64 -1.34 2.41
N MET A 100 9.34 -1.14 2.20
CA MET A 100 8.31 -2.19 2.37
C MET A 100 8.46 -3.32 1.35
N GLU A 101 8.75 -2.98 0.09
CA GLU A 101 9.03 -3.94 -0.98
C GLU A 101 10.31 -4.74 -0.67
N SER A 102 11.36 -4.07 -0.20
CA SER A 102 12.60 -4.72 0.23
C SER A 102 12.35 -5.69 1.40
N ALA A 103 11.52 -5.31 2.38
CA ALA A 103 11.19 -6.19 3.50
C ALA A 103 10.49 -7.48 3.06
N LEU A 104 9.55 -7.40 2.10
CA LEU A 104 8.91 -8.58 1.51
C LEU A 104 9.90 -9.41 0.68
N THR A 105 10.71 -8.74 -0.14
CA THR A 105 11.72 -9.39 -0.99
C THR A 105 12.70 -10.21 -0.16
N GLN A 106 13.25 -9.63 0.91
CA GLN A 106 14.17 -10.31 1.82
C GLN A 106 13.51 -11.50 2.53
N LYS A 107 12.21 -11.41 2.81
CA LYS A 107 11.46 -12.48 3.49
C LYS A 107 11.17 -13.68 2.59
N PHE A 108 10.99 -13.47 1.28
CA PHE A 108 10.46 -14.51 0.39
C PHE A 108 11.39 -14.92 -0.74
N GLU A 109 12.08 -13.99 -1.41
CA GLU A 109 12.67 -14.32 -2.72
C GLU A 109 13.80 -15.35 -2.63
N TYR A 110 14.54 -15.41 -1.53
CA TYR A 110 15.67 -16.36 -1.40
C TYR A 110 15.27 -17.77 -0.93
N ASN A 111 13.98 -18.06 -0.82
CA ASN A 111 13.49 -19.33 -0.31
C ASN A 111 12.99 -20.26 -1.43
N LEU A 112 13.21 -21.56 -1.22
CA LEU A 112 12.55 -22.62 -1.96
C LEU A 112 11.48 -23.25 -1.07
N TYR A 113 10.30 -23.41 -1.63
CA TYR A 113 9.14 -23.98 -0.97
C TYR A 113 8.79 -25.31 -1.63
N PRO A 114 8.48 -26.37 -0.85
CA PRO A 114 8.09 -27.64 -1.43
C PRO A 114 6.73 -27.52 -2.12
N VAL A 115 6.56 -28.17 -3.27
CA VAL A 115 5.27 -28.26 -3.97
C VAL A 115 4.56 -29.55 -3.57
N ARG A 116 3.24 -29.47 -3.36
CA ARG A 116 2.38 -30.62 -3.10
C ARG A 116 1.61 -31.00 -4.37
N GLY A 117 1.24 -32.27 -4.52
CA GLY A 117 0.40 -32.75 -5.62
C GLY A 117 1.02 -33.93 -6.37
N GLY A 118 0.18 -34.82 -6.90
CA GLY A 118 0.60 -36.02 -7.62
C GLY A 118 0.71 -35.82 -9.13
N THR A 119 0.11 -34.76 -9.68
CA THR A 119 0.17 -34.41 -11.10
C THR A 119 0.76 -33.01 -11.30
N MET A 120 1.28 -32.74 -12.50
CA MET A 120 1.84 -31.41 -12.86
C MET A 120 0.81 -30.28 -12.74
N GLU A 121 -0.46 -30.57 -13.07
CA GLU A 121 -1.56 -29.59 -12.96
C GLU A 121 -1.86 -29.26 -11.49
N GLU A 122 -1.96 -30.27 -10.63
CA GLU A 122 -2.14 -30.09 -9.18
C GLU A 122 -0.96 -29.32 -8.57
N GLN A 123 0.25 -29.66 -8.96
CA GLN A 123 1.48 -29.01 -8.50
C GLN A 123 1.50 -27.53 -8.88
N THR A 124 1.11 -27.19 -10.11
CA THR A 124 1.00 -25.80 -10.57
C THR A 124 -0.02 -25.03 -9.74
N GLN A 125 -1.24 -25.55 -9.58
CA GLN A 125 -2.30 -24.90 -8.79
C GLN A 125 -1.90 -24.73 -7.32
N ASN A 126 -1.28 -25.75 -6.73
CA ASN A 126 -0.84 -25.71 -5.33
C ASN A 126 0.29 -24.69 -5.13
N SER A 127 1.27 -24.60 -6.04
CA SER A 127 2.33 -23.59 -5.94
C SER A 127 1.79 -22.16 -6.01
N MET A 128 0.81 -21.91 -6.88
CA MET A 128 0.12 -20.61 -6.96
C MET A 128 -0.63 -20.31 -5.67
N HIS A 129 -1.38 -21.27 -5.12
CA HIS A 129 -2.12 -21.10 -3.88
C HIS A 129 -1.20 -20.86 -2.68
N ASP A 130 -0.17 -21.69 -2.54
CA ASP A 130 0.76 -21.66 -1.40
C ASP A 130 1.62 -20.38 -1.43
N SER A 131 1.90 -19.83 -2.63
CA SER A 131 2.58 -18.53 -2.75
C SER A 131 1.81 -17.35 -2.11
N ARG A 132 0.50 -17.51 -1.87
CA ARG A 132 -0.33 -16.49 -1.20
C ARG A 132 0.05 -16.26 0.27
N VAL A 133 1.01 -17.02 0.82
CA VAL A 133 1.68 -16.67 2.08
C VAL A 133 2.21 -15.23 2.09
N VAL A 134 2.54 -14.66 0.93
CA VAL A 134 2.92 -13.25 0.76
C VAL A 134 1.81 -12.31 1.26
N LEU A 135 0.54 -12.65 1.09
CA LEU A 135 -0.59 -11.83 1.53
C LEU A 135 -0.64 -11.68 3.07
N GLY A 136 -0.22 -12.72 3.80
CA GLY A 136 -0.12 -12.64 5.26
C GLY A 136 0.96 -11.66 5.72
N ALA A 137 2.09 -11.60 5.01
CA ALA A 137 3.13 -10.61 5.28
C ALA A 137 2.73 -9.21 4.81
N LEU A 138 1.96 -9.10 3.72
CA LEU A 138 1.42 -7.83 3.23
C LEU A 138 0.52 -7.15 4.28
N GLN A 139 -0.25 -7.92 5.06
CA GLN A 139 -1.02 -7.37 6.16
C GLN A 139 -0.14 -6.66 7.19
N GLN A 140 1.00 -7.25 7.56
CA GLN A 140 1.97 -6.64 8.49
C GLN A 140 2.58 -5.34 7.92
N ILE A 141 2.78 -5.30 6.60
CA ILE A 141 3.21 -4.10 5.90
C ILE A 141 2.13 -3.02 5.96
N HIS A 142 0.85 -3.37 5.77
CA HIS A 142 -0.27 -2.41 5.90
C HIS A 142 -0.40 -1.88 7.33
N ASP A 143 -0.25 -2.73 8.35
CA ASP A 143 -0.29 -2.29 9.74
C ASP A 143 0.85 -1.30 10.05
N THR A 144 2.04 -1.54 9.49
CA THR A 144 3.19 -0.63 9.60
C THR A 144 2.92 0.69 8.88
N LEU A 145 2.32 0.65 7.68
CA LEU A 145 1.92 1.84 6.94
C LEU A 145 0.89 2.67 7.73
N ASP A 146 -0.15 2.02 8.25
CA ASP A 146 -1.20 2.68 9.03
C ASP A 146 -0.59 3.38 10.27
N ALA A 147 0.38 2.74 10.94
CA ALA A 147 1.11 3.36 12.05
C ALA A 147 1.94 4.57 11.61
N LYS A 148 2.60 4.53 10.45
CA LYS A 148 3.38 5.66 9.91
C LYS A 148 2.50 6.82 9.47
N ILE A 149 1.34 6.55 8.88
CA ILE A 149 0.35 7.57 8.55
C ILE A 149 -0.19 8.20 9.84
N ALA A 150 -0.53 7.41 10.86
CA ALA A 150 -0.97 7.94 12.15
C ALA A 150 0.08 8.83 12.82
N GLN A 151 1.36 8.45 12.73
CA GLN A 151 2.47 9.28 13.18
C GLN A 151 2.51 10.61 12.42
N TYR A 152 2.48 10.58 11.07
CA TYR A 152 2.46 11.79 10.25
C TYR A 152 1.28 12.71 10.59
N GLN A 153 0.08 12.15 10.74
CA GLN A 153 -1.11 12.88 11.16
C GLN A 153 -0.90 13.55 12.54
N THR A 154 -0.23 12.87 13.47
CA THR A 154 0.04 13.42 14.81
C THR A 154 1.09 14.52 14.78
N ASP A 155 2.22 14.29 14.09
CA ASP A 155 3.36 15.20 14.01
C ASP A 155 2.99 16.53 13.32
N THR A 156 2.06 16.47 12.37
CA THR A 156 1.51 17.62 11.64
C THR A 156 0.24 18.19 12.25
N ARG A 157 -0.26 17.61 13.36
CA ARG A 157 -1.56 17.96 13.95
C ARG A 157 -2.68 18.00 12.90
N TYR A 158 -2.80 16.93 12.12
CA TYR A 158 -3.80 16.77 11.06
C TYR A 158 -3.73 17.88 9.99
N GLY A 159 -2.53 18.42 9.75
CA GLY A 159 -2.28 19.51 8.80
C GLY A 159 -2.26 20.91 9.40
N GLU A 160 -2.60 21.07 10.69
CA GLU A 160 -2.59 22.39 11.36
C GLU A 160 -1.17 22.91 11.66
N ASN A 161 -0.16 22.03 11.73
CA ASN A 161 1.22 22.40 12.03
C ASN A 161 2.06 22.54 10.75
N GLU A 162 2.11 23.76 10.21
CA GLU A 162 2.89 24.09 9.00
C GLU A 162 4.36 23.68 9.10
N SER A 163 4.99 23.89 10.26
CA SER A 163 6.40 23.54 10.46
C SER A 163 6.64 22.04 10.41
N GLY A 164 5.70 21.25 10.94
CA GLY A 164 5.71 19.79 10.83
C GLY A 164 5.47 19.33 9.39
N GLN A 165 4.50 19.95 8.72
CA GLN A 165 4.17 19.65 7.32
C GLN A 165 5.40 19.88 6.41
N ALA A 166 6.10 21.00 6.57
CA ALA A 166 7.27 21.34 5.76
C ALA A 166 8.41 20.30 5.82
N VAL A 167 8.59 19.64 6.98
CA VAL A 167 9.57 18.55 7.13
C VAL A 167 9.23 17.36 6.24
N TYR A 168 7.94 17.01 6.18
CA TYR A 168 7.45 15.93 5.32
C TYR A 168 7.46 16.34 3.84
N ASP A 169 7.09 17.57 3.52
CA ASP A 169 7.09 18.08 2.14
C ASP A 169 8.50 18.03 1.54
N GLN A 170 9.53 18.35 2.32
CA GLN A 170 10.92 18.20 1.88
C GLN A 170 11.25 16.74 1.55
N ARG A 171 10.72 15.78 2.31
CA ARG A 171 10.88 14.35 2.00
C ARG A 171 10.13 13.98 0.71
N PHE A 172 8.90 14.43 0.56
CA PHE A 172 8.06 14.13 -0.60
C PHE A 172 8.60 14.73 -1.90
N SER A 173 9.33 15.85 -1.83
CA SER A 173 9.98 16.44 -3.02
C SER A 173 10.94 15.50 -3.76
N LYS A 174 11.42 14.43 -3.11
CA LYS A 174 12.35 13.46 -3.69
C LYS A 174 11.69 12.42 -4.60
N ILE A 175 10.36 12.28 -4.50
CA ILE A 175 9.59 11.34 -5.32
C ILE A 175 8.76 12.04 -6.39
N LYS A 176 8.72 13.39 -6.39
CA LYS A 176 8.01 14.20 -7.38
C LYS A 176 8.87 14.50 -8.60
#